data_AF-A0A5N6JUF2-F1
#
_entry.id   AF-A0A5N6JUF2-F1
#
_cell.length_a   1.000
_cell.length_b   1.000
_cell.length_c   1.000
_cell.angle_alpha   90.00
_cell.angle_beta   90.00
_cell.angle_gamma   90.00
#
_symmetry.space_group_name_H-M   'P 1'
#
loop_
_entity.id
_entity.type
_entity.pdbx_description
1 polymer ?
#
loop_
_entity_poly.entity_id
_entity_poly.type
_entity_poly.pdbx_seq_one_letter_code
_entity_poly.pdbx_strand_id
1 'polypeptide(L)'
;MAQPTPAMPDHLPISTSSASNSLTNGASRQPKTDHSHIWLITGPAGCGKSTVAQYVASAMNLPYIEGDEYHPKANIDKMAKGIPLNDEDRWDWLTKLRDESVSRLNSGSQGVVLTCSALKRKYRDVIRVASYYNHSVFVHFVYLHASEETLLERVGARKGHFMGANMVHSQFGILEPPTKDETDVIQVDVSGSLEEVERDALAKIHNAIAKELARDSEQAFLLFTALGINWRTRYPSLCILESTIAGVFSATGFGVARVISFFMCLFTGFAHTDLWGRVEGGASKMALALRFFLFTLAVAKYSFYLCCSHA
;
A
#
# COMPACT_ATOMS: atom_id res chain seq x y z
N MET A 1 21.16 44.21 -60.97
CA MET A 1 20.46 43.67 -62.14
C MET A 1 19.47 42.62 -61.66
N ALA A 2 18.21 42.77 -62.07
CA ALA A 2 17.10 41.80 -62.14
C ALA A 2 16.57 41.09 -60.86
N GLN A 3 15.31 41.39 -60.53
CA GLN A 3 14.31 40.57 -59.79
C GLN A 3 13.82 39.39 -60.69
N PRO A 4 12.74 38.60 -60.41
CA PRO A 4 11.85 38.46 -59.24
C PRO A 4 11.46 36.99 -58.85
N THR A 5 10.71 36.89 -57.74
CA THR A 5 9.83 35.77 -57.33
C THR A 5 8.72 35.42 -58.33
N PRO A 6 8.10 34.22 -58.18
CA PRO A 6 6.66 34.07 -58.36
C PRO A 6 5.97 33.36 -57.17
N ALA A 7 4.64 33.48 -57.12
CA ALA A 7 3.75 33.17 -55.99
C ALA A 7 2.76 32.02 -56.29
N MET A 8 2.16 31.48 -55.20
CA MET A 8 0.85 30.79 -55.05
C MET A 8 0.69 29.33 -55.56
N PRO A 9 -0.26 28.49 -55.05
CA PRO A 9 -1.55 28.86 -54.43
C PRO A 9 -2.07 28.08 -53.19
N ASP A 10 -3.13 28.63 -52.59
CA ASP A 10 -4.06 28.04 -51.62
C ASP A 10 -4.81 26.80 -52.16
N HIS A 11 -4.90 25.74 -51.34
CA HIS A 11 -6.00 24.75 -51.38
C HIS A 11 -6.15 24.05 -50.01
N LEU A 12 -7.29 24.25 -49.35
CA LEU A 12 -7.93 23.25 -48.45
C LEU A 12 -8.58 22.17 -49.33
N PRO A 13 -8.72 20.87 -48.93
CA PRO A 13 -9.67 20.51 -47.86
C PRO A 13 -9.50 19.12 -47.14
N ILE A 14 -10.40 18.88 -46.17
CA ILE A 14 -10.98 17.60 -45.70
C ILE A 14 -10.18 16.67 -44.76
N SER A 15 -10.86 16.37 -43.65
CA SER A 15 -10.64 15.31 -42.67
C SER A 15 -10.65 13.90 -43.25
N THR A 16 -9.70 13.06 -42.86
CA THR A 16 -9.91 11.62 -42.73
C THR A 16 -9.17 11.06 -41.52
N SER A 17 -9.95 10.41 -40.67
CA SER A 17 -9.56 9.56 -39.57
C SER A 17 -8.69 8.39 -40.05
N SER A 18 -7.53 8.18 -39.42
CA SER A 18 -6.84 6.89 -39.46
C SER A 18 -6.40 6.50 -38.05
N ALA A 19 -7.30 5.74 -37.41
CA ALA A 19 -7.03 5.00 -36.19
C ALA A 19 -5.85 4.05 -36.43
N SER A 20 -4.74 4.31 -35.75
CA SER A 20 -3.63 3.37 -35.64
C SER A 20 -3.85 2.55 -34.37
N ASN A 21 -4.37 1.34 -34.53
CA ASN A 21 -4.51 0.34 -33.49
C ASN A 21 -3.13 -0.09 -32.99
N SER A 22 -2.69 0.45 -31.84
CA SER A 22 -1.65 -0.19 -31.03
C SER A 22 -2.33 -1.12 -30.02
N LEU A 23 -2.23 -2.42 -30.29
CA LEU A 23 -2.58 -3.52 -29.39
C LEU A 23 -1.82 -3.36 -28.07
N THR A 24 -2.45 -2.78 -27.05
CA THR A 24 -1.91 -2.79 -25.69
C THR A 24 -2.19 -4.14 -25.06
N ASN A 25 -1.12 -4.90 -24.83
CA ASN A 25 -1.12 -6.09 -23.98
C ASN A 25 -1.80 -5.78 -22.65
N GLY A 26 -2.78 -6.62 -22.30
CA GLY A 26 -3.50 -6.58 -21.04
C GLY A 26 -2.61 -6.93 -19.86
N ALA A 27 -1.90 -5.93 -19.33
CA ALA A 27 -1.57 -5.94 -17.92
C ALA A 27 -2.89 -5.73 -17.16
N SER A 28 -3.23 -6.66 -16.28
CA SER A 28 -4.38 -6.57 -15.38
C SER A 28 -4.28 -5.27 -14.57
N ARG A 29 -5.00 -4.23 -15.01
CA ARG A 29 -5.08 -2.96 -14.30
C ARG A 29 -5.81 -3.21 -12.99
N GLN A 30 -5.06 -3.31 -11.90
CA GLN A 30 -5.63 -3.32 -10.55
C GLN A 30 -6.57 -2.12 -10.42
N PRO A 31 -7.71 -2.26 -9.70
CA PRO A 31 -8.61 -1.15 -9.48
C PRO A 31 -7.83 0.03 -8.88
N LYS A 32 -7.85 1.20 -9.52
CA LYS A 32 -7.36 2.42 -8.88
C LYS A 32 -8.25 2.69 -7.66
N THR A 33 -7.71 2.46 -6.47
CA THR A 33 -8.21 3.10 -5.26
C THR A 33 -7.93 4.60 -5.39
N ASP A 34 -8.87 5.46 -4.98
CA ASP A 34 -8.59 6.90 -4.92
C ASP A 34 -7.56 7.24 -3.84
N HIS A 35 -7.21 6.26 -3.00
CA HIS A 35 -6.22 6.39 -1.93
C HIS A 35 -4.81 6.03 -2.41
N SER A 36 -3.84 6.80 -1.91
CA SER A 36 -2.41 6.59 -2.14
C SER A 36 -1.68 6.46 -0.80
N HIS A 37 -0.65 5.61 -0.75
CA HIS A 37 -0.02 5.24 0.53
C HIS A 37 1.47 5.63 0.59
N ILE A 38 1.91 6.24 1.67
CA ILE A 38 3.33 6.42 2.02
C ILE A 38 3.67 5.37 3.08
N TRP A 39 4.51 4.40 2.71
CA TRP A 39 5.02 3.37 3.61
C TRP A 39 6.42 3.74 4.08
N LEU A 40 6.52 4.37 5.25
CA LEU A 40 7.79 4.78 5.82
C LEU A 40 8.36 3.66 6.69
N ILE A 41 9.44 3.03 6.24
CA ILE A 41 10.19 2.02 7.00
C ILE A 41 11.13 2.73 7.97
N THR A 42 10.85 2.62 9.27
CA THR A 42 11.52 3.36 10.35
C THR A 42 12.14 2.44 11.38
N GLY A 43 13.11 2.97 12.14
CA GLY A 43 13.83 2.27 13.19
C GLY A 43 15.29 2.71 13.30
N PRO A 44 15.96 2.33 14.40
CA PRO A 44 17.36 2.66 14.64
C PRO A 44 18.33 2.05 13.61
N ALA A 45 19.59 2.48 13.63
CA ALA A 45 20.63 1.93 12.78
C ALA A 45 20.78 0.41 13.02
N GLY A 46 21.09 -0.34 11.98
CA GLY A 46 21.25 -1.79 12.06
C GLY A 46 19.95 -2.61 12.03
N CYS A 47 18.77 -2.00 12.13
CA CYS A 47 17.49 -2.74 12.12
C CYS A 47 17.04 -3.27 10.74
N GLY A 48 17.74 -2.91 9.66
CA GLY A 48 17.48 -3.45 8.31
C GLY A 48 16.52 -2.64 7.44
N LYS A 49 16.29 -1.34 7.74
CA LYS A 49 15.38 -0.46 6.97
C LYS A 49 15.48 -0.59 5.45
N SER A 50 16.65 -0.36 4.86
CA SER A 50 16.83 -0.40 3.40
C SER A 50 16.54 -1.77 2.82
N THR A 51 16.93 -2.85 3.50
CA THR A 51 16.66 -4.22 3.04
C THR A 51 15.16 -4.52 3.03
N VAL A 52 14.47 -4.27 4.13
CA VAL A 52 13.01 -4.47 4.22
C VAL A 52 12.27 -3.55 3.25
N ALA A 53 12.70 -2.30 3.11
CA ALA A 53 12.09 -1.34 2.19
C ALA A 53 12.21 -1.76 0.72
N GLN A 54 13.39 -2.23 0.30
CA GLN A 54 13.62 -2.74 -1.05
C GLN A 54 12.76 -3.98 -1.32
N TYR A 55 12.67 -4.90 -0.35
CA TYR A 55 11.81 -6.07 -0.45
C TYR A 55 10.34 -5.69 -0.63
N VAL A 56 9.81 -4.82 0.25
CA VAL A 56 8.42 -4.34 0.18
C VAL A 56 8.14 -3.59 -1.12
N ALA A 57 9.02 -2.68 -1.52
CA ALA A 57 8.89 -1.91 -2.76
C ALA A 57 8.84 -2.83 -3.99
N SER A 58 9.72 -3.83 -4.03
CA SER A 58 9.76 -4.82 -5.12
C SER A 58 8.50 -5.69 -5.14
N ALA A 59 8.08 -6.21 -3.98
CA ALA A 59 6.91 -7.07 -3.86
C ALA A 59 5.60 -6.35 -4.21
N MET A 60 5.50 -5.06 -3.90
CA MET A 60 4.31 -4.23 -4.17
C MET A 60 4.41 -3.46 -5.51
N ASN A 61 5.54 -3.56 -6.21
CA ASN A 61 5.84 -2.77 -7.41
C ASN A 61 5.65 -1.25 -7.19
N LEU A 62 6.21 -0.73 -6.09
CA LEU A 62 6.15 0.67 -5.70
C LEU A 62 7.50 1.36 -5.89
N PRO A 63 7.51 2.68 -6.17
CA PRO A 63 8.74 3.46 -6.12
C PRO A 63 9.35 3.39 -4.72
N TYR A 64 10.69 3.31 -4.70
CA TYR A 64 11.50 3.30 -3.48
C TYR A 64 12.29 4.61 -3.36
N ILE A 65 12.32 5.19 -2.16
CA ILE A 65 13.13 6.35 -1.80
C ILE A 65 14.05 5.96 -0.65
N GLU A 66 15.37 6.00 -0.88
CA GLU A 66 16.37 5.87 0.18
C GLU A 66 16.55 7.22 0.88
N GLY A 67 16.04 7.37 2.11
CA GLY A 67 15.99 8.67 2.77
C GLY A 67 17.35 9.27 3.08
N ASP A 68 18.37 8.45 3.31
CA ASP A 68 19.73 8.91 3.62
C ASP A 68 20.36 9.65 2.42
N GLU A 69 19.93 9.37 1.18
CA GLU A 69 20.39 10.06 -0.04
C GLU A 69 19.91 11.51 -0.15
N TYR A 70 18.91 11.90 0.64
CA TYR A 70 18.30 13.23 0.58
C TYR A 70 18.88 14.20 1.61
N HIS A 71 19.86 13.76 2.41
CA HIS A 71 20.53 14.64 3.35
C HIS A 71 21.21 15.82 2.62
N PRO A 72 21.08 17.05 3.15
CA PRO A 72 21.87 18.16 2.64
C PRO A 72 23.35 17.91 2.91
N LYS A 73 24.22 18.49 2.07
CA LYS A 73 25.68 18.33 2.19
C LYS A 73 26.20 18.65 3.60
N ALA A 74 25.63 19.66 4.27
CA ALA A 74 25.98 20.01 5.64
C ALA A 74 25.79 18.84 6.63
N ASN A 75 24.71 18.07 6.49
CA ASN A 75 24.45 16.91 7.36
C ASN A 75 25.43 15.78 7.07
N ILE A 76 25.68 15.51 5.79
CA ILE A 76 26.66 14.49 5.36
C ILE A 76 28.04 14.84 5.92
N ASP A 77 28.48 16.09 5.78
CA ASP A 77 29.78 16.56 6.27
C ASP A 77 29.87 16.50 7.82
N LYS A 78 28.76 16.74 8.54
CA LYS A 78 28.68 16.62 10.01
C LYS A 78 28.78 15.17 10.46
N MET A 79 28.00 14.27 9.84
CA MET A 79 28.05 12.83 10.13
C MET A 79 29.39 12.19 9.76
N ALA A 80 30.02 12.62 8.65
CA ALA A 80 31.35 12.15 8.25
C ALA A 80 32.45 12.48 9.28
N LYS A 81 32.25 13.52 10.10
CA LYS A 81 33.12 13.88 11.23
C LYS A 81 32.76 13.14 12.53
N GLY A 82 31.78 12.21 12.50
CA GLY A 82 31.27 11.52 13.68
C GLY A 82 30.42 12.40 14.60
N ILE A 83 30.00 13.58 14.14
CA ILE A 83 29.18 14.50 14.93
C ILE A 83 27.70 14.13 14.68
N PRO A 84 26.92 13.83 15.73
CA PRO A 84 25.50 13.50 15.57
C PRO A 84 24.72 14.73 15.11
N LEU A 85 23.71 14.49 14.26
CA LEU A 85 22.77 15.54 13.86
C LEU A 85 21.86 15.93 15.06
N ASN A 86 21.47 17.20 15.14
CA ASN A 86 20.45 17.72 16.06
C ASN A 86 19.09 17.86 15.34
N ASP A 87 18.13 18.49 16.00
CA ASP A 87 16.77 18.61 15.46
C ASP A 87 16.74 19.60 14.29
N GLU A 88 17.48 20.71 14.41
CA GLU A 88 17.59 21.76 13.40
C GLU A 88 18.15 21.23 12.07
N ASP A 89 19.17 20.36 12.14
CA ASP A 89 19.75 19.72 10.97
C ASP A 89 18.73 18.83 10.22
N ARG A 90 17.70 18.33 10.90
CA ARG A 90 16.78 17.31 10.36
C ARG A 90 15.54 17.90 9.71
N TRP A 91 15.12 19.12 10.03
CA TRP A 91 13.85 19.68 9.56
C TRP A 91 13.75 19.76 8.04
N ASP A 92 14.76 20.32 7.39
CA ASP A 92 14.80 20.45 5.93
C ASP A 92 14.86 19.07 5.24
N TRP A 93 15.62 18.14 5.82
CA TRP A 93 15.72 16.78 5.32
C TRP A 93 14.37 16.05 5.39
N LEU A 94 13.70 16.06 6.54
CA LEU A 94 12.38 15.41 6.71
C LEU A 94 11.32 16.03 5.81
N THR A 95 11.34 17.36 5.65
CA THR A 95 10.46 18.09 4.74
C THR A 95 10.68 17.64 3.30
N LYS A 96 11.94 17.54 2.87
CA LYS A 96 12.29 17.07 1.52
C LYS A 96 11.83 15.63 1.26
N LEU A 97 11.94 14.73 2.25
CA LEU A 97 11.46 13.35 2.12
C LEU A 97 9.94 13.29 1.95
N ARG A 98 9.20 14.08 2.74
CA ARG A 98 7.74 14.19 2.61
C ARG A 98 7.37 14.69 1.21
N ASP A 99 7.99 15.78 0.77
CA ASP A 99 7.64 16.43 -0.50
C ASP A 99 7.98 15.54 -1.70
N GLU A 100 9.13 14.84 -1.66
CA GLU A 100 9.47 13.82 -2.65
C GLU A 100 8.47 12.65 -2.66
N SER A 101 8.07 12.16 -1.48
CA SER A 101 7.06 11.10 -1.38
C SER A 101 5.75 11.53 -2.04
N VAL A 102 5.27 12.74 -1.75
CA VAL A 102 4.06 13.30 -2.37
C VAL A 102 4.23 13.48 -3.88
N SER A 103 5.40 13.92 -4.35
CA SER A 103 5.72 14.04 -5.78
C SER A 103 5.58 12.70 -6.52
N ARG A 104 6.06 11.60 -5.92
CA ARG A 104 5.90 10.24 -6.49
C ARG A 104 4.44 9.81 -6.58
N LEU A 105 3.62 10.16 -5.59
CA LEU A 105 2.18 9.88 -5.62
C LEU A 105 1.49 10.69 -6.73
N ASN A 106 1.80 11.99 -6.84
CA ASN A 106 1.25 12.87 -7.87
C ASN A 106 1.63 12.45 -9.30
N SER A 107 2.74 11.71 -9.46
CA SER A 107 3.16 11.12 -10.73
C SER A 107 2.31 9.89 -11.14
N GLY A 108 1.30 9.53 -10.36
CA GLY A 108 0.33 8.48 -10.66
C GLY A 108 0.57 7.14 -9.96
N SER A 109 1.56 7.06 -9.07
CA SER A 109 1.79 5.88 -8.23
C SER A 109 0.73 5.77 -7.14
N GLN A 110 0.23 4.56 -6.88
CA GLN A 110 -0.70 4.29 -5.78
C GLN A 110 -0.01 4.21 -4.40
N GLY A 111 1.33 4.27 -4.38
CA GLY A 111 2.07 4.33 -3.14
C GLY A 111 3.55 4.63 -3.35
N VAL A 112 4.28 4.76 -2.25
CA VAL A 112 5.74 4.92 -2.23
C VAL A 112 6.29 4.31 -0.95
N VAL A 113 7.43 3.64 -1.06
CA VAL A 113 8.16 3.12 0.09
C VAL A 113 9.34 4.04 0.36
N LEU A 114 9.46 4.52 1.60
CA LEU A 114 10.46 5.48 2.05
C LEU A 114 11.23 4.89 3.23
N THR A 115 12.56 4.92 3.21
CA THR A 115 13.34 4.73 4.44
C THR A 115 13.54 6.06 5.14
N CYS A 116 13.35 6.09 6.46
CA CYS A 116 13.74 7.23 7.28
C CYS A 116 13.82 6.79 8.74
N SER A 117 14.86 7.21 9.47
CA SER A 117 15.01 6.81 10.88
C SER A 117 13.87 7.32 11.78
N ALA A 118 13.31 8.51 11.52
CA ALA A 118 12.12 9.10 12.17
C ALA A 118 11.94 8.71 13.67
N LEU A 119 13.03 8.82 14.44
CA LEU A 119 13.15 8.22 15.77
C LEU A 119 12.30 8.92 16.84
N LYS A 120 12.01 10.22 16.65
CA LYS A 120 11.15 11.01 17.53
C LYS A 120 9.74 11.14 16.95
N ARG A 121 8.73 11.25 17.80
CA ARG A 121 7.33 11.48 17.39
C ARG A 121 7.21 12.71 16.51
N LYS A 122 7.84 13.81 16.91
CA LYS A 122 7.84 15.06 16.12
C LYS A 122 8.42 14.91 14.72
N TYR A 123 9.33 13.95 14.49
CA TYR A 123 9.83 13.68 13.14
C TYR A 123 8.79 12.94 12.29
N ARG A 124 8.07 11.98 12.91
CA ARG A 124 6.94 11.28 12.29
C ARG A 124 5.82 12.26 11.94
N ASP A 125 5.55 13.22 12.83
CA ASP A 125 4.54 14.26 12.61
C ASP A 125 4.85 15.14 11.39
N VAL A 126 6.13 15.46 11.11
CA VAL A 126 6.51 16.18 9.87
C VAL A 126 6.08 15.42 8.62
N ILE A 127 6.20 14.09 8.61
CA ILE A 127 5.78 13.25 7.48
C ILE A 127 4.25 13.17 7.41
N ARG A 128 3.55 13.05 8.55
CA ARG A 128 2.07 13.00 8.64
C ARG A 128 1.38 14.22 8.00
N VAL A 129 2.07 15.36 7.94
CA VAL A 129 1.58 16.56 7.24
C VAL A 129 1.21 16.26 5.77
N ALA A 130 1.77 15.23 5.13
CA ALA A 130 1.37 14.81 3.79
C ALA A 130 -0.15 14.54 3.66
N SER A 131 -0.74 13.93 4.69
CA SER A 131 -2.17 13.61 4.75
C SER A 131 -3.06 14.81 5.12
N TYR A 132 -2.49 15.91 5.61
CA TYR A 132 -3.27 17.08 6.05
C TYR A 132 -3.80 17.89 4.87
N TYR A 133 -3.03 18.00 3.79
CA TYR A 133 -3.41 18.76 2.60
C TYR A 133 -4.09 17.90 1.53
N ASN A 134 -4.01 16.57 1.67
CA ASN A 134 -4.67 15.62 0.78
C ASN A 134 -5.16 14.41 1.58
N HIS A 135 -6.46 14.38 1.89
CA HIS A 135 -7.08 13.31 2.68
C HIS A 135 -7.08 11.94 1.99
N SER A 136 -6.79 11.88 0.68
CA SER A 136 -6.61 10.63 -0.04
C SER A 136 -5.22 10.02 0.15
N VAL A 137 -4.31 10.71 0.84
CA VAL A 137 -2.97 10.19 1.15
C VAL A 137 -2.96 9.61 2.56
N PHE A 138 -2.61 8.33 2.68
CA PHE A 138 -2.42 7.67 3.96
C PHE A 138 -0.93 7.49 4.23
N VAL A 139 -0.48 7.92 5.41
CA VAL A 139 0.89 7.70 5.89
C VAL A 139 0.88 6.54 6.87
N HIS A 140 1.80 5.60 6.68
CA HIS A 140 2.00 4.47 7.57
C HIS A 140 3.48 4.36 7.95
N PHE A 141 3.75 4.03 9.20
CA PHE A 141 5.09 3.82 9.71
C PHE A 141 5.30 2.34 10.00
N VAL A 142 6.19 1.68 9.27
CA VAL A 142 6.60 0.30 9.56
C VAL A 142 7.83 0.39 10.46
N TYR A 143 7.59 0.29 11.76
CA TYR A 143 8.63 0.43 12.77
C TYR A 143 9.30 -0.91 13.06
N LEU A 144 10.53 -1.02 12.57
CA LEU A 144 11.43 -2.15 12.77
C LEU A 144 12.12 -2.01 14.12
N HIS A 145 11.79 -2.90 15.06
CA HIS A 145 12.29 -2.85 16.43
C HIS A 145 13.05 -4.13 16.83
N ALA A 146 14.11 -3.95 17.60
CA ALA A 146 14.84 -5.00 18.30
C ALA A 146 15.51 -4.37 19.54
N SER A 147 16.04 -5.21 20.44
CA SER A 147 16.84 -4.70 21.56
C SER A 147 18.10 -4.00 21.06
N GLU A 148 18.63 -3.07 21.86
CA GLU A 148 19.89 -2.39 21.57
C GLU A 148 21.04 -3.40 21.40
N GLU A 149 21.08 -4.42 22.28
CA GLU A 149 22.04 -5.52 22.23
C GLU A 149 22.03 -6.25 20.88
N THR A 150 20.86 -6.66 20.40
CA THR A 150 20.72 -7.33 19.09
C THR A 150 21.21 -6.44 17.94
N LEU A 151 20.97 -5.13 18.01
CA LEU A 151 21.40 -4.20 16.96
C LEU A 151 22.90 -3.93 17.01
N LEU A 152 23.50 -3.87 18.20
CA LEU A 152 24.95 -3.79 18.38
C LEU A 152 25.64 -5.03 17.83
N GLU A 153 25.13 -6.23 18.11
CA GLU A 153 25.66 -7.49 17.58
C GLU A 153 25.62 -7.50 16.04
N ARG A 154 24.48 -7.12 15.45
CA ARG A 154 24.30 -7.07 13.99
C ARG A 154 25.25 -6.11 13.31
N VAL A 155 25.45 -4.94 13.91
CA VAL A 155 26.34 -3.92 13.36
C VAL A 155 27.81 -4.29 13.58
N GLY A 156 28.15 -4.90 14.73
CA GLY A 156 29.49 -5.40 15.04
C GLY A 156 29.93 -6.54 14.12
N ALA A 157 29.01 -7.41 13.69
CA ALA A 157 29.28 -8.49 12.73
C ALA A 157 29.64 -7.96 11.33
N ARG A 158 29.30 -6.71 10.99
CA ARG A 158 29.69 -6.08 9.72
C ARG A 158 31.15 -5.62 9.81
N LYS A 159 32.06 -6.37 9.17
CA LYS A 159 33.49 -6.04 9.12
C LYS A 159 33.70 -4.55 8.74
N GLY A 160 34.52 -3.83 9.50
CA GLY A 160 34.94 -2.46 9.19
C GLY A 160 34.07 -1.31 9.72
N HIS A 161 33.02 -1.56 10.50
CA HIS A 161 32.05 -0.53 10.92
C HIS A 161 32.05 -0.21 12.43
N PHE A 162 33.21 0.07 13.05
CA PHE A 162 33.27 0.49 14.46
C PHE A 162 32.43 1.75 14.74
N MET A 163 32.22 2.62 13.74
CA MET A 163 31.30 3.77 13.81
C MET A 163 29.83 3.37 14.03
N GLY A 164 29.47 2.14 13.70
CA GLY A 164 28.09 1.67 13.76
C GLY A 164 27.58 1.45 15.19
N ALA A 165 28.42 1.02 16.14
CA ALA A 165 28.01 0.82 17.53
C ALA A 165 27.66 2.16 18.22
N ASN A 166 28.52 3.18 18.08
CA ASN A 166 28.24 4.53 18.58
C ASN A 166 26.97 5.12 17.96
N MET A 167 26.74 4.85 16.67
CA MET A 167 25.51 5.29 16.00
C MET A 167 24.27 4.61 16.59
N VAL A 168 24.30 3.30 16.83
CA VAL A 168 23.21 2.57 17.51
C VAL A 168 22.91 3.20 18.87
N HIS A 169 23.93 3.35 19.74
CA HIS A 169 23.78 3.97 21.05
C HIS A 169 23.16 5.38 20.98
N SER A 170 23.68 6.24 20.08
CA SER A 170 23.18 7.60 19.92
C SER A 170 21.72 7.65 19.45
N GLN A 171 21.31 6.69 18.61
CA GLN A 171 19.95 6.62 18.10
C GLN A 171 18.98 6.06 19.13
N PHE A 172 19.37 5.05 19.91
CA PHE A 172 18.58 4.58 21.05
C PHE A 172 18.38 5.68 22.09
N GLY A 173 19.41 6.50 22.35
CA GLY A 173 19.31 7.62 23.29
C GLY A 173 18.29 8.69 22.91
N ILE A 174 17.94 8.82 21.62
CA ILE A 174 16.93 9.77 21.13
C ILE A 174 15.65 9.09 20.64
N LEU A 175 15.58 7.76 20.72
CA LEU A 175 14.44 6.99 20.24
C LEU A 175 13.25 7.24 21.16
N GLU A 176 12.15 7.69 20.57
CA GLU A 176 10.84 7.75 21.19
C GLU A 176 10.00 6.63 20.55
N PRO A 177 9.97 5.42 21.16
CA PRO A 177 9.23 4.29 20.61
C PRO A 177 7.77 4.69 20.36
N PRO A 178 7.17 4.32 19.22
CA PRO A 178 5.81 4.72 18.93
C PRO A 178 4.82 4.24 19.99
N THR A 179 3.95 5.16 20.42
CA THR A 179 2.95 4.90 21.46
C THR A 179 1.65 4.36 20.87
N LYS A 180 0.75 3.83 21.72
CA LYS A 180 -0.51 3.21 21.28
C LYS A 180 -1.47 4.16 20.55
N ASP A 181 -1.34 5.46 20.76
CA ASP A 181 -2.13 6.49 20.07
C ASP A 181 -1.62 6.79 18.65
N GLU A 182 -0.42 6.33 18.28
CA GLU A 182 0.08 6.38 16.91
C GLU A 182 -0.47 5.20 16.10
N THR A 183 -1.77 5.26 15.79
CA THR A 183 -2.53 4.16 15.14
C THR A 183 -2.10 3.85 13.70
N ASP A 184 -1.30 4.72 13.11
CA ASP A 184 -0.70 4.59 11.78
C ASP A 184 0.64 3.83 11.80
N VAL A 185 1.06 3.33 12.96
CA VAL A 185 2.31 2.59 13.14
C VAL A 185 2.06 1.07 13.15
N ILE A 186 2.81 0.37 12.31
CA ILE A 186 2.90 -1.08 12.23
C ILE A 186 4.21 -1.52 12.88
N GLN A 187 4.12 -2.27 13.97
CA GLN A 187 5.28 -2.81 14.69
C GLN A 187 5.77 -4.09 14.01
N VAL A 188 7.07 -4.20 13.73
CA VAL A 188 7.73 -5.40 13.19
C VAL A 188 8.93 -5.72 14.06
N ASP A 189 8.89 -6.89 14.71
CA ASP A 189 10.04 -7.40 15.45
C ASP A 189 11.08 -7.90 14.44
N VAL A 190 12.29 -7.36 14.51
CA VAL A 190 13.37 -7.75 13.62
C VAL A 190 14.32 -8.77 14.23
N SER A 191 14.03 -9.38 15.38
CA SER A 191 14.92 -10.35 16.05
C SER A 191 15.12 -11.67 15.26
N GLY A 192 14.17 -12.05 14.41
CA GLY A 192 14.21 -13.26 13.57
C GLY A 192 15.15 -13.20 12.37
N SER A 193 15.04 -14.19 11.47
CA SER A 193 15.80 -14.21 10.21
C SER A 193 15.34 -13.10 9.26
N LEU A 194 16.17 -12.78 8.26
CA LEU A 194 15.83 -11.74 7.29
C LEU A 194 14.53 -12.07 6.55
N GLU A 195 14.39 -13.33 6.11
CA GLU A 195 13.22 -13.80 5.36
C GLU A 195 11.94 -13.75 6.20
N GLU A 196 12.04 -14.04 7.51
CA GLU A 196 10.91 -13.94 8.44
C GLU A 196 10.45 -12.49 8.60
N VAL A 197 11.41 -11.57 8.77
CA VAL A 197 11.14 -10.14 8.95
C VAL A 197 10.52 -9.53 7.70
N GLU A 198 11.06 -9.83 6.51
CA GLU A 198 10.53 -9.37 5.22
C GLU A 198 9.10 -9.84 5.00
N ARG A 199 8.83 -11.13 5.28
CA ARG A 199 7.49 -11.72 5.16
C ARG A 199 6.51 -11.13 6.16
N ASP A 200 6.91 -10.93 7.42
CA ASP A 200 6.07 -10.34 8.45
C ASP A 200 5.71 -8.89 8.12
N ALA A 201 6.70 -8.08 7.71
CA ALA A 201 6.48 -6.70 7.29
C ALA A 201 5.48 -6.61 6.15
N LEU A 202 5.68 -7.38 5.08
CA LEU A 202 4.77 -7.39 3.92
C LEU A 202 3.36 -7.87 4.30
N ALA A 203 3.25 -8.92 5.13
CA ALA A 203 1.96 -9.43 5.59
C ALA A 203 1.19 -8.38 6.40
N LYS A 204 1.87 -7.66 7.31
CA LYS A 204 1.25 -6.59 8.11
C LYS A 204 0.83 -5.39 7.27
N ILE A 205 1.61 -5.03 6.25
CA ILE A 205 1.23 -4.00 5.27
C ILE A 205 -0.03 -4.40 4.50
N HIS A 206 -0.09 -5.62 3.95
CA HIS A 206 -1.29 -6.11 3.29
C HIS A 206 -2.51 -6.14 4.21
N ASN A 207 -2.33 -6.51 5.48
CA ASN A 207 -3.40 -6.47 6.46
C ASN A 207 -3.88 -5.03 6.75
N ALA A 208 -2.99 -4.05 6.78
CA ALA A 208 -3.35 -2.65 6.95
C ALA A 208 -4.20 -2.14 5.77
N ILE A 209 -3.79 -2.45 4.53
CA ILE A 209 -4.55 -2.14 3.32
C ILE A 209 -5.93 -2.81 3.35
N ALA A 210 -6.00 -4.09 3.72
CA ALA A 210 -7.26 -4.82 3.79
C ALA A 210 -8.23 -4.24 4.83
N LYS A 211 -7.72 -3.80 5.99
CA LYS A 211 -8.52 -3.13 7.03
C LYS A 211 -9.06 -1.78 6.57
N GLU A 212 -8.31 -1.05 5.75
CA GLU A 212 -8.77 0.21 5.17
C GLU A 212 -9.91 -0.02 4.17
N LEU A 213 -9.73 -0.94 3.23
CA LEU A 213 -10.77 -1.31 2.26
C LEU A 213 -12.06 -1.82 2.94
N ALA A 214 -11.93 -2.55 4.05
CA ALA A 214 -13.07 -2.98 4.85
C ALA A 214 -13.82 -1.82 5.50
N ARG A 215 -13.09 -0.83 6.06
CA ARG A 215 -13.68 0.38 6.66
C ARG A 215 -14.42 1.23 5.63
N ASP A 216 -13.85 1.42 4.44
CA ASP A 216 -14.49 2.18 3.37
C ASP A 216 -15.80 1.51 2.92
N SER A 217 -15.79 0.18 2.84
CA SER A 217 -16.96 -0.62 2.49
C SER A 217 -18.07 -0.52 3.55
N GLU A 218 -17.70 -0.57 4.83
CA GLU A 218 -18.63 -0.41 5.96
C GLU A 218 -19.22 1.01 6.01
N GLN A 219 -18.39 2.04 5.84
CA GLN A 219 -18.86 3.42 5.78
C GLN A 219 -19.80 3.66 4.61
N ALA A 220 -19.49 3.13 3.43
CA ALA A 220 -20.39 3.21 2.28
C ALA A 220 -21.74 2.54 2.60
N PHE A 221 -21.74 1.35 3.22
CA PHE A 221 -22.95 0.66 3.63
C PHE A 221 -23.80 1.48 4.62
N LEU A 222 -23.17 2.07 5.64
CA LEU A 222 -23.85 2.93 6.61
C LEU A 222 -24.43 4.19 5.96
N LEU A 223 -23.68 4.82 5.04
CA LEU A 223 -24.15 5.99 4.30
C LEU A 223 -25.35 5.67 3.40
N PHE A 224 -25.32 4.55 2.66
CA PHE A 224 -26.46 4.12 1.85
C PHE A 224 -27.70 3.84 2.71
N THR A 225 -27.51 3.20 3.86
CA THR A 225 -28.57 2.95 4.84
C THR A 225 -29.15 4.26 5.39
N ALA A 226 -28.30 5.21 5.77
CA ALA A 226 -28.71 6.51 6.31
C ALA A 226 -29.42 7.39 5.28
N LEU A 227 -29.03 7.32 4.00
CA LEU A 227 -29.67 8.05 2.91
C LEU A 227 -30.98 7.40 2.43
N GLY A 228 -31.44 6.32 3.05
CA GLY A 228 -32.64 5.59 2.63
C GLY A 228 -32.50 4.96 1.24
N ILE A 229 -31.28 4.86 0.71
CA ILE A 229 -31.00 4.22 -0.56
C ILE A 229 -31.08 2.71 -0.30
N ASN A 230 -32.26 2.16 -0.58
CA ASN A 230 -32.51 0.75 -0.42
C ASN A 230 -31.66 -0.04 -1.44
N TRP A 231 -30.56 -0.61 -0.96
CA TRP A 231 -29.63 -1.40 -1.77
C TRP A 231 -30.35 -2.55 -2.49
N ARG A 232 -31.45 -3.05 -1.91
CA ARG A 232 -32.29 -4.10 -2.51
C ARG A 232 -32.91 -3.69 -3.84
N THR A 233 -33.16 -2.39 -4.01
CA THR A 233 -33.76 -1.82 -5.20
C THR A 233 -32.71 -1.42 -6.24
N ARG A 234 -31.49 -1.08 -5.81
CA ARG A 234 -30.37 -0.69 -6.68
C ARG A 234 -29.60 -1.90 -7.24
N TYR A 235 -29.51 -2.99 -6.47
CA TYR A 235 -28.79 -4.22 -6.84
C TYR A 235 -29.63 -5.47 -6.52
N PRO A 236 -30.74 -5.72 -7.24
CA PRO A 236 -31.67 -6.83 -6.96
C PRO A 236 -31.01 -8.23 -7.05
N SER A 237 -29.88 -8.34 -7.74
CA SER A 237 -29.08 -9.56 -7.85
C SER A 237 -28.40 -9.99 -6.54
N LEU A 238 -28.14 -9.04 -5.62
CA LEU A 238 -27.51 -9.32 -4.31
C LEU A 238 -28.54 -9.80 -3.26
N CYS A 239 -29.82 -9.44 -3.39
CA CYS A 239 -30.90 -9.86 -2.48
C CYS A 239 -31.17 -11.37 -2.50
N ILE A 240 -31.02 -11.98 -3.68
CA ILE A 240 -31.21 -13.42 -3.86
C ILE A 240 -30.15 -14.18 -3.07
N LEU A 241 -28.92 -13.64 -2.99
CA LEU A 241 -27.80 -14.27 -2.30
C LEU A 241 -27.91 -14.18 -0.76
N GLU A 242 -28.40 -13.05 -0.22
CA GLU A 242 -28.58 -12.86 1.23
C GLU A 242 -29.61 -13.85 1.81
N SER A 243 -30.69 -14.09 1.08
CA SER A 243 -31.75 -15.04 1.43
C SER A 243 -31.24 -16.49 1.39
N THR A 244 -30.39 -16.82 0.41
CA THR A 244 -29.77 -18.15 0.29
C THR A 244 -28.71 -18.38 1.36
N ILE A 245 -27.89 -17.37 1.68
CA ILE A 245 -26.85 -17.46 2.72
C ILE A 245 -27.50 -17.62 4.11
N ALA A 246 -28.50 -16.79 4.46
CA ALA A 246 -29.18 -16.87 5.75
C ALA A 246 -29.92 -18.21 5.95
N GLY A 247 -30.55 -18.74 4.90
CA GLY A 247 -31.21 -20.06 4.93
C GLY A 247 -30.24 -21.22 5.10
N VAL A 248 -29.05 -21.15 4.51
CA VAL A 248 -28.01 -22.19 4.62
C VAL A 248 -27.35 -22.21 6.01
N PHE A 249 -27.14 -21.04 6.62
CA PHE A 249 -26.58 -20.94 7.98
C PHE A 249 -27.56 -21.42 9.06
N SER A 250 -28.85 -21.14 8.92
CA SER A 250 -29.88 -21.58 9.88
C SER A 250 -30.14 -23.09 9.83
N ALA A 251 -29.89 -23.77 8.70
CA ALA A 251 -30.35 -25.14 8.49
C ALA A 251 -29.30 -26.23 8.77
N THR A 252 -28.00 -25.91 8.90
CA THR A 252 -26.98 -26.98 8.81
C THR A 252 -25.90 -27.04 9.89
N GLY A 253 -25.61 -26.02 10.71
CA GLY A 253 -24.69 -26.20 11.86
C GLY A 253 -23.33 -26.86 11.57
N PHE A 254 -22.67 -26.61 10.42
CA PHE A 254 -21.42 -27.27 10.01
C PHE A 254 -20.34 -26.31 9.48
N GLY A 255 -19.07 -26.73 9.64
CA GLY A 255 -17.85 -25.92 9.50
C GLY A 255 -17.35 -25.55 8.09
N VAL A 256 -16.44 -24.56 8.09
CA VAL A 256 -15.89 -23.74 6.98
C VAL A 256 -15.51 -24.51 5.70
N ALA A 257 -15.09 -25.78 5.79
CA ALA A 257 -14.66 -26.57 4.64
C ALA A 257 -15.79 -26.86 3.62
N ARG A 258 -17.06 -26.93 4.05
CA ARG A 258 -18.20 -27.16 3.14
C ARG A 258 -18.81 -25.89 2.54
N VAL A 259 -18.55 -24.73 3.15
CA VAL A 259 -18.92 -23.42 2.57
C VAL A 259 -18.14 -23.20 1.27
N ILE A 260 -16.85 -23.54 1.26
CA ILE A 260 -16.00 -23.46 0.06
C ILE A 260 -16.52 -24.43 -1.03
N SER A 261 -16.94 -25.64 -0.65
CA SER A 261 -17.47 -26.63 -1.59
C SER A 261 -18.84 -26.24 -2.18
N PHE A 262 -19.70 -25.58 -1.41
CA PHE A 262 -21.00 -25.07 -1.87
C PHE A 262 -20.82 -23.92 -2.88
N PHE A 263 -19.90 -22.99 -2.61
CA PHE A 263 -19.58 -21.90 -3.55
C PHE A 263 -18.86 -22.38 -4.82
N MET A 264 -18.01 -23.40 -4.73
CA MET A 264 -17.42 -24.07 -5.90
C MET A 264 -18.48 -24.75 -6.79
N CYS A 265 -19.48 -25.40 -6.19
CA CYS A 265 -20.57 -26.07 -6.91
C CYS A 265 -21.54 -25.08 -7.61
N LEU A 266 -21.79 -23.93 -6.98
CA LEU A 266 -22.54 -22.82 -7.58
C LEU A 266 -21.84 -22.25 -8.82
N PHE A 267 -20.50 -22.27 -8.86
CA PHE A 267 -19.72 -21.79 -10.00
C PHE A 267 -19.70 -22.80 -11.17
N THR A 268 -19.59 -24.11 -10.88
CA THR A 268 -19.69 -25.15 -11.92
C THR A 268 -21.11 -25.32 -12.47
N GLY A 269 -22.15 -25.08 -11.66
CA GLY A 269 -23.54 -25.05 -12.12
C GLY A 269 -23.87 -23.84 -13.02
N PHE A 270 -23.29 -22.67 -12.75
CA PHE A 270 -23.48 -21.47 -13.58
C PHE A 270 -22.70 -21.48 -14.90
N ALA A 271 -21.65 -22.30 -15.01
CA ALA A 271 -20.90 -22.48 -16.25
C ALA A 271 -21.64 -23.37 -17.28
N HIS A 272 -22.69 -24.08 -16.87
CA HIS A 272 -23.37 -25.08 -17.71
C HIS A 272 -24.72 -24.63 -18.28
N THR A 273 -25.17 -23.41 -17.99
CA THR A 273 -26.38 -22.83 -18.57
C THR A 273 -26.00 -21.73 -19.55
N ASP A 274 -26.48 -21.85 -20.79
CA ASP A 274 -26.32 -20.94 -21.93
C ASP A 274 -26.96 -19.55 -21.69
N LEU A 275 -26.60 -18.88 -20.61
CA LEU A 275 -27.05 -17.53 -20.26
C LEU A 275 -25.96 -16.47 -20.47
N TRP A 276 -24.93 -16.78 -21.26
CA TRP A 276 -23.83 -15.86 -21.59
C TRP A 276 -24.01 -15.12 -22.92
N GLY A 277 -25.04 -15.45 -23.70
CA GLY A 277 -25.16 -15.00 -25.09
C GLY A 277 -25.87 -13.67 -25.36
N ARG A 278 -26.39 -12.92 -24.38
CA ARG A 278 -27.35 -11.82 -24.70
C ARG A 278 -27.29 -10.51 -23.93
N VAL A 279 -26.20 -10.17 -23.23
CA VAL A 279 -26.10 -8.84 -22.62
C VAL A 279 -24.70 -8.25 -22.83
N GLU A 280 -24.63 -7.18 -23.62
CA GLU A 280 -23.46 -6.31 -23.73
C GLU A 280 -23.02 -5.84 -22.33
N GLY A 281 -21.72 -6.00 -22.01
CA GLY A 281 -21.14 -5.58 -20.73
C GLY A 281 -20.52 -6.67 -19.84
N GLY A 282 -20.31 -7.89 -20.36
CA GLY A 282 -19.81 -9.06 -19.59
C GLY A 282 -18.50 -8.86 -18.80
N ALA A 283 -17.58 -8.03 -19.28
CA ALA A 283 -16.30 -7.79 -18.59
C ALA A 283 -16.45 -7.08 -17.23
N SER A 284 -17.43 -6.18 -17.10
CA SER A 284 -17.68 -5.42 -15.86
C SER A 284 -18.31 -6.28 -14.76
N LYS A 285 -19.19 -7.20 -15.15
CA LYS A 285 -19.86 -8.14 -14.24
C LYS A 285 -18.91 -9.24 -13.77
N MET A 286 -18.01 -9.70 -14.64
CA MET A 286 -16.98 -10.67 -14.29
C MET A 286 -15.95 -10.06 -13.33
N ALA A 287 -15.55 -8.80 -13.54
CA ALA A 287 -14.70 -8.07 -12.60
C ALA A 287 -15.36 -7.87 -11.23
N LEU A 288 -16.67 -7.61 -11.19
CA LEU A 288 -17.41 -7.45 -9.95
C LEU A 288 -17.60 -8.79 -9.20
N ALA A 289 -17.91 -9.86 -9.92
CA ALA A 289 -18.00 -11.21 -9.36
C ALA A 289 -16.64 -11.69 -8.83
N LEU A 290 -15.55 -11.38 -9.53
CA LEU A 290 -14.19 -11.69 -9.09
C LEU A 290 -13.80 -10.88 -7.84
N ARG A 291 -14.15 -9.59 -7.78
CA ARG A 291 -13.95 -8.76 -6.58
C ARG A 291 -14.74 -9.29 -5.38
N PHE A 292 -15.98 -9.73 -5.59
CA PHE A 292 -16.81 -10.30 -4.54
C PHE A 292 -16.31 -11.67 -4.08
N PHE A 293 -15.78 -12.48 -4.99
CA PHE A 293 -15.14 -13.75 -4.68
C PHE A 293 -13.84 -13.55 -3.87
N LEU A 294 -13.00 -12.59 -4.28
CA LEU A 294 -11.78 -12.22 -3.55
C LEU A 294 -12.09 -11.64 -2.17
N PHE A 295 -13.18 -10.86 -2.04
CA PHE A 295 -13.67 -10.37 -0.76
C PHE A 295 -14.13 -11.51 0.15
N THR A 296 -14.92 -12.46 -0.37
CA THR A 296 -15.38 -13.63 0.39
C THR A 296 -14.20 -14.51 0.83
N LEU A 297 -13.19 -14.70 -0.03
CA LEU A 297 -11.96 -15.42 0.32
C LEU A 297 -11.10 -14.69 1.35
N ALA A 298 -11.00 -13.36 1.27
CA ALA A 298 -10.27 -12.55 2.25
C ALA A 298 -10.92 -12.61 3.64
N VAL A 299 -12.25 -12.52 3.70
CA VAL A 299 -13.04 -12.68 4.92
C VAL A 299 -12.91 -14.10 5.47
N ALA A 300 -12.98 -15.13 4.63
CA ALA A 300 -12.80 -16.52 5.04
C ALA A 300 -11.39 -16.79 5.58
N LYS A 301 -10.35 -16.20 4.97
CA LYS A 301 -8.95 -16.32 5.40
C LYS A 301 -8.71 -15.59 6.73
N TYR A 302 -9.33 -14.43 6.94
CA TYR A 302 -9.26 -13.67 8.18
C TYR A 302 -9.97 -14.41 9.34
N SER A 303 -11.14 -14.99 9.08
CA SER A 303 -11.86 -15.84 10.03
C SER A 303 -11.10 -17.12 10.37
N PHE A 304 -10.39 -17.72 9.42
CA PHE A 304 -9.53 -18.88 9.68
C PHE A 304 -8.32 -18.51 10.55
N TYR A 305 -7.70 -17.36 10.31
CA TYR A 305 -6.57 -16.86 11.10
C TYR A 305 -6.97 -16.56 12.55
N LEU A 306 -8.14 -15.95 12.76
CA LEU A 306 -8.71 -15.70 14.09
C LEU A 306 -9.06 -16.98 14.86
N CYS A 307 -9.52 -18.01 14.14
CA CYS A 307 -9.86 -19.31 14.72
C CYS A 307 -8.61 -20.12 15.12
N CYS A 308 -7.51 -20.03 14.35
CA CYS A 308 -6.25 -20.73 14.66
C CYS A 308 -5.36 -20.00 15.68
N SER A 309 -5.58 -18.72 15.98
CA SER A 309 -4.86 -18.00 17.05
C SER A 309 -5.48 -18.14 18.44
N HIS A 310 -6.58 -18.90 18.57
CA HIS A 310 -7.24 -19.20 19.85
C HIS A 310 -7.27 -20.72 20.18
N ALA A 311 -6.39 -21.50 19.55
CA ALA A 311 -6.19 -22.93 19.83
C ALA A 311 -4.71 -23.21 20.16
#